data_AF-A0A3S0E9F3-F1
#
_entry.id   AF-A0A3S0E9F3-F1
#
_cell.length_a   1.000
_cell.length_b   1.000
_cell.length_c   1.000
_cell.angle_alpha   90.00
_cell.angle_beta   90.00
_cell.angle_gamma   90.00
#
_symmetry.space_group_name_H-M   'P 1'
#
loop_
_entity.id
_entity.type
_entity.pdbx_description
1 polymer ?
#
loop_
_entity_poly.entity_id
_entity_poly.type
_entity_poly.pdbx_seq_one_letter_code
_entity_poly.pdbx_strand_id
1 'polypeptide(L)'
;MKKEYLIHVKHVDNRLVIYLNGETVWDSGIIHDDPELNQFIDITEALSLHPEYTSELIFEGFNDTYQSNTDEGELNPWHFHYRVFKKVYDRNGNVVEERDILAPYNEKHLSNPNIRAINNSYQIVKQNGDFKVVSNSLSQQFYK
;
A
#
# COMPACT_ATOMS: atom_id res chain seq x y z
N MET A 1 -6.33 2.79 26.28
CA MET A 1 -5.73 1.86 25.32
C MET A 1 -5.35 2.68 24.11
N LYS A 2 -4.09 2.60 23.67
CA LYS A 2 -3.61 3.30 22.47
C LYS A 2 -3.94 2.43 21.26
N LYS A 3 -4.36 3.04 20.14
CA LYS A 3 -4.54 2.35 18.86
C LYS A 3 -3.57 2.94 17.86
N GLU A 4 -2.89 2.09 17.11
CA GLU A 4 -2.05 2.48 15.97
C GLU A 4 -2.57 1.80 14.72
N TYR A 5 -2.52 2.50 13.60
CA TYR A 5 -2.85 2.01 12.27
C TYR A 5 -1.57 2.03 11.44
N LEU A 6 -1.21 0.85 10.94
CA LEU A 6 0.09 0.61 10.32
C LEU A 6 -0.12 0.00 8.94
N ILE A 7 0.75 0.38 8.02
CA ILE A 7 0.96 -0.30 6.75
C ILE A 7 2.27 -1.07 6.87
N HIS A 8 2.25 -2.35 6.55
CA HIS A 8 3.44 -3.17 6.43
C HIS A 8 3.67 -3.51 4.97
N VAL A 9 4.84 -3.17 4.43
CA VAL A 9 5.24 -3.41 3.05
C VAL A 9 6.43 -4.36 2.98
N LYS A 10 6.38 -5.31 2.04
CA LYS A 10 7.41 -6.32 1.74
C LYS A 10 7.46 -6.60 0.23
N HIS A 11 8.56 -7.22 -0.22
CA HIS A 11 8.70 -7.82 -1.55
C HIS A 11 8.32 -6.89 -2.70
N VAL A 12 8.77 -5.63 -2.65
CA VAL A 12 8.53 -4.67 -3.73
C VAL A 12 9.51 -4.93 -4.86
N ASP A 13 8.98 -5.12 -6.06
CA ASP A 13 9.71 -5.27 -7.31
C ASP A 13 9.26 -4.16 -8.27
N ASN A 14 10.18 -3.28 -8.64
CA ASN A 14 10.03 -1.92 -9.15
C ASN A 14 9.67 -0.89 -8.07
N ARG A 15 8.62 -0.08 -8.25
CA ARG A 15 8.28 1.01 -7.32
C ARG A 15 6.83 0.92 -6.83
N LEU A 16 6.67 1.13 -5.53
CA LEU A 16 5.39 1.30 -4.85
C LEU A 16 5.37 2.69 -4.20
N VAL A 17 4.34 3.46 -4.51
CA VAL A 17 4.04 4.72 -3.84
C VAL A 17 2.70 4.58 -3.13
N ILE A 18 2.65 5.06 -1.89
CA ILE A 18 1.47 5.01 -1.04
C ILE A 18 1.04 6.45 -0.76
N TYR A 19 -0.23 6.72 -1.05
CA TYR A 19 -0.86 8.01 -0.80
C TYR A 19 -1.98 7.88 0.22
N LEU A 20 -2.11 8.87 1.08
CA LEU A 20 -3.24 9.03 1.98
C LEU A 20 -3.79 10.45 1.84
N ASN A 21 -5.06 10.57 1.44
CA ASN A 21 -5.73 11.85 1.22
C ASN A 21 -5.00 12.76 0.22
N GLY A 22 -4.38 12.17 -0.81
CA GLY A 22 -3.61 12.88 -1.83
C GLY A 22 -2.15 13.18 -1.45
N GLU A 23 -1.75 12.96 -0.20
CA GLU A 23 -0.38 13.16 0.27
C GLU A 23 0.43 11.86 0.19
N THR A 24 1.68 11.94 -0.27
CA THR A 24 2.60 10.78 -0.26
C THR A 24 2.99 10.45 1.18
N VAL A 25 2.54 9.29 1.69
CA VAL A 25 2.95 8.81 3.01
C VAL A 25 4.19 7.94 2.96
N TRP A 26 4.45 7.30 1.82
CA TRP A 26 5.65 6.48 1.62
C TRP A 26 5.92 6.24 0.13
N ASP A 27 7.19 6.17 -0.24
CA ASP A 27 7.67 5.83 -1.59
C ASP A 27 8.84 4.87 -1.44
N SER A 28 8.76 3.71 -2.07
CA SER A 28 9.84 2.72 -2.04
C SER A 28 11.10 3.19 -2.77
N GLY A 29 10.96 4.17 -3.68
CA GLY A 29 11.92 4.38 -4.76
C GLY A 29 11.91 3.19 -5.74
N ILE A 30 12.80 3.23 -6.72
CA ILE A 30 12.96 2.11 -7.66
C ILE A 30 13.78 1.02 -6.96
N ILE A 31 13.16 -0.14 -6.77
CA ILE A 31 13.74 -1.33 -6.16
C ILE A 31 13.71 -2.45 -7.20
N HIS A 32 14.76 -3.26 -7.29
CA HIS A 32 14.77 -4.45 -8.13
C HIS A 32 14.91 -5.67 -7.24
N ASP A 33 13.84 -6.45 -7.12
CA ASP A 33 13.75 -7.69 -6.34
C ASP A 33 14.55 -7.65 -5.02
N ASP A 34 14.23 -6.71 -4.12
CA ASP A 34 14.87 -6.64 -2.80
C ASP A 34 14.14 -7.57 -1.82
N PRO A 35 14.70 -8.76 -1.49
CA PRO A 35 14.09 -9.69 -0.56
C PRO A 35 14.10 -9.18 0.88
N GLU A 36 14.86 -8.13 1.20
CA GLU A 36 15.05 -7.60 2.57
C GLU A 36 14.05 -6.50 2.95
N LEU A 37 13.28 -5.96 2.00
CA LEU A 37 12.35 -4.88 2.29
C LEU A 37 11.28 -5.31 3.31
N ASN A 38 11.28 -4.64 4.47
CA ASN A 38 10.38 -4.91 5.59
C ASN A 38 10.05 -3.60 6.32
N GLN A 39 9.10 -2.83 5.77
CA GLN A 39 8.83 -1.46 6.20
C GLN A 39 7.49 -1.34 6.93
N PHE A 40 7.49 -0.63 8.06
CA PHE A 40 6.29 -0.28 8.82
C PHE A 40 6.06 1.22 8.75
N ILE A 41 4.90 1.61 8.22
CA ILE A 41 4.52 3.01 8.01
C ILE A 41 3.34 3.30 8.94
N ASP A 42 3.50 4.26 9.85
CA ASP A 42 2.43 4.71 10.74
C ASP A 42 1.54 5.74 10.03
N ILE A 43 0.25 5.43 9.92
CA ILE A 43 -0.77 6.31 9.32
C ILE A 43 -1.80 6.81 10.35
N THR A 44 -1.55 6.59 11.64
CA THR A 44 -2.49 6.87 12.73
C THR A 44 -2.87 8.35 12.80
N GLU A 45 -1.87 9.23 12.78
CA GLU A 45 -2.08 10.68 12.85
C GLU A 45 -2.78 11.19 11.59
N ALA A 46 -2.34 10.74 10.42
CA ALA A 46 -2.92 11.13 9.14
C ALA A 46 -4.40 10.75 9.01
N LEU A 47 -4.80 9.55 9.48
CA LEU A 47 -6.21 9.16 9.57
C LEU A 47 -6.98 9.98 10.61
N SER A 48 -6.31 10.39 11.69
CA SER A 48 -6.93 11.09 12.82
C SER A 48 -7.06 12.60 12.62
N LEU A 49 -6.41 13.18 11.61
CA LEU A 49 -6.47 14.61 11.32
C LEU A 49 -7.90 15.07 10.96
N HIS A 50 -8.65 14.19 10.30
CA HIS A 50 -9.93 14.47 9.68
C HIS A 50 -10.93 13.31 9.89
N PRO A 51 -11.26 12.96 11.15
CA PRO A 51 -11.97 11.73 11.49
C PRO A 51 -13.44 11.67 11.02
N GLU A 52 -14.03 12.81 10.67
CA GLU A 52 -15.38 12.96 10.11
C GLU A 52 -15.44 12.72 8.60
N TYR A 53 -14.30 12.76 7.91
CA TYR A 53 -14.21 12.60 6.47
C TYR A 53 -13.86 11.16 6.09
N THR A 54 -14.16 10.81 4.83
CA THR A 54 -13.65 9.57 4.25
C THR A 54 -12.21 9.82 3.83
N SER A 55 -11.29 8.98 4.32
CA SER A 55 -9.91 9.00 3.90
C SER A 55 -9.70 8.08 2.70
N GLU A 56 -8.95 8.54 1.71
CA GLU A 56 -8.56 7.75 0.55
C GLU A 56 -7.12 7.25 0.72
N LEU A 57 -6.94 5.93 0.74
CA LEU A 57 -5.65 5.26 0.78
C LEU A 57 -5.38 4.60 -0.56
N ILE A 58 -4.33 5.03 -1.27
CA ILE A 58 -3.97 4.51 -2.59
C ILE A 58 -2.62 3.81 -2.51
N PHE A 59 -2.58 2.60 -3.04
CA PHE A 59 -1.34 1.88 -3.39
C PHE A 59 -1.15 1.97 -4.89
N GLU A 60 -0.10 2.66 -5.33
CA GLU A 60 0.20 2.89 -6.73
C GLU A 60 1.52 2.24 -7.12
N GLY A 61 1.43 1.37 -8.11
CA GLY A 61 2.54 0.59 -8.63
C GLY A 61 3.09 1.17 -9.91
N PHE A 62 4.40 1.40 -9.95
CA PHE A 62 5.09 1.87 -11.14
C PHE A 62 6.11 0.83 -11.58
N ASN A 63 6.09 0.56 -12.88
CA ASN A 63 7.11 -0.24 -13.55
C ASN A 63 8.10 0.73 -14.19
N ASP A 64 8.82 1.50 -13.37
CA ASP A 64 9.80 2.47 -13.84
C ASP A 64 10.98 1.73 -14.50
N THR A 65 11.29 2.08 -15.74
CA THR A 65 12.20 1.38 -16.68
C THR A 65 13.36 0.57 -16.09
N TYR A 66 13.42 -0.70 -16.50
CA TYR A 66 14.67 -1.39 -16.81
C TYR A 66 15.04 -1.09 -18.28
N GLN A 67 16.29 -0.71 -18.55
CA GLN A 67 16.83 -0.62 -19.91
C GLN A 67 17.46 -1.96 -20.30
N SER A 68 16.74 -2.81 -20.99
CA SER A 68 17.35 -3.81 -21.88
C SER A 68 16.76 -3.66 -23.27
N ASN A 69 17.63 -3.32 -24.21
CA ASN A 69 17.51 -3.51 -25.67
C ASN A 69 16.10 -3.69 -26.24
N THR A 70 15.50 -2.59 -26.70
CA THR A 70 14.70 -2.42 -27.95
C THR A 70 13.80 -3.51 -28.51
N ASP A 71 13.49 -4.59 -27.80
CA ASP A 71 12.55 -5.61 -28.24
C ASP A 71 11.17 -5.28 -27.67
N GLU A 72 10.25 -4.95 -28.57
CA GLU A 72 8.82 -4.81 -28.28
C GLU A 72 8.30 -6.13 -27.71
N GLY A 73 8.25 -6.27 -26.38
CA GLY A 73 7.68 -7.46 -25.73
C GLY A 73 8.27 -7.85 -24.37
N GLU A 74 9.30 -7.18 -23.85
CA GLU A 74 9.81 -7.46 -22.51
C GLU A 74 8.82 -7.00 -21.43
N LEU A 75 8.00 -7.94 -20.94
CA LEU A 75 7.16 -7.76 -19.77
C LEU A 75 8.03 -7.80 -18.51
N ASN A 76 7.94 -6.80 -17.64
CA ASN A 76 8.62 -6.86 -16.35
C ASN A 76 7.71 -7.52 -15.29
N PRO A 77 8.25 -8.44 -14.48
CA PRO A 77 7.60 -8.82 -13.24
C PRO A 77 7.43 -7.59 -12.36
N TRP A 78 6.24 -7.47 -11.79
CA TRP A 78 5.92 -6.43 -10.84
C TRP A 78 5.10 -7.06 -9.71
N HIS A 79 5.57 -6.86 -8.49
CA HIS A 79 4.98 -7.44 -7.29
C HIS A 79 5.29 -6.57 -6.07
N PHE A 80 4.37 -6.57 -5.12
CA PHE A 80 4.54 -5.96 -3.80
C PHE A 80 3.56 -6.66 -2.88
N HIS A 81 3.96 -6.79 -1.62
CA HIS A 81 3.13 -7.36 -0.59
C HIS A 81 2.89 -6.30 0.48
N TYR A 82 1.64 -5.96 0.71
CA TYR A 82 1.28 -5.07 1.82
C TYR A 82 0.19 -5.66 2.69
N ARG A 83 0.10 -5.11 3.90
CA ARG A 83 -0.97 -5.33 4.86
C ARG A 83 -1.28 -4.01 5.55
N VAL A 84 -2.56 -3.71 5.74
CA VAL A 84 -2.98 -2.58 6.57
C VAL A 84 -3.72 -3.13 7.77
N PHE A 85 -3.26 -2.79 8.96
CA PHE A 85 -3.71 -3.39 10.20
C PHE A 85 -3.69 -2.39 11.36
N LYS A 86 -4.48 -2.67 12.39
CA LYS A 86 -4.45 -1.95 13.65
C LYS A 86 -3.70 -2.76 14.71
N LYS A 87 -2.96 -2.07 15.57
CA LYS A 87 -2.47 -2.58 16.85
C LYS A 87 -3.15 -1.85 18.00
N VAL A 88 -3.55 -2.60 19.03
CA VAL A 88 -4.08 -2.04 20.28
C VAL A 88 -3.08 -2.32 21.39
N TYR A 89 -2.73 -1.27 22.13
CA TYR A 89 -1.80 -1.35 23.25
C TYR A 89 -2.51 -1.14 24.58
N ASP A 90 -2.11 -1.92 25.58
CA ASP A 90 -2.50 -1.71 26.97
C ASP A 90 -1.84 -0.46 27.57
N ARG A 91 -2.04 -0.22 28.87
CA ARG A 91 -1.42 0.93 29.58
C ARG A 91 0.08 0.76 29.81
N ASN A 92 0.59 -0.47 29.69
CA ASN A 92 1.99 -0.83 29.90
C ASN A 92 2.79 -0.84 28.58
N GLY A 93 2.13 -0.64 27.44
CA GLY A 93 2.74 -0.66 26.11
C GLY A 93 2.78 -2.05 25.46
N ASN A 94 2.12 -3.06 26.02
CA ASN A 94 2.03 -4.38 25.40
C ASN A 94 0.94 -4.39 24.31
N VAL A 95 1.21 -5.07 23.19
CA VAL A 95 0.20 -5.33 22.15
C VAL A 95 -0.79 -6.37 22.67
N VAL A 96 -2.07 -6.00 22.73
CA VAL A 96 -3.17 -6.88 23.17
C VAL A 96 -4.08 -7.32 22.03
N GLU A 97 -4.05 -6.61 20.90
CA GLU A 97 -4.79 -6.96 19.68
C GLU A 97 -3.98 -6.51 18.46
N GLU A 98 -3.93 -7.37 17.44
CA GLU A 98 -3.48 -7.02 16.10
C GLU A 98 -4.51 -7.53 15.10
N ARG A 99 -4.99 -6.66 14.21
CA ARG A 99 -6.07 -7.01 13.29
C ARG A 99 -6.01 -6.25 11.97
N ASP A 100 -6.16 -6.97 10.88
CA ASP A 100 -6.21 -6.43 9.52
C ASP A 100 -7.48 -5.61 9.33
N ILE A 101 -7.34 -4.45 8.68
CA ILE A 101 -8.47 -3.57 8.38
C ILE A 101 -8.94 -3.69 6.93
N LEU A 102 -8.16 -4.37 6.09
CA LEU A 102 -8.49 -4.68 4.70
C LEU A 102 -7.87 -6.00 4.25
N ALA A 103 -8.46 -6.60 3.22
CA ALA A 103 -7.83 -7.66 2.46
C ALA A 103 -6.94 -7.02 1.37
N PRO A 104 -5.63 -7.22 1.40
CA PRO A 104 -4.73 -6.60 0.44
C PRO A 104 -4.78 -7.34 -0.90
N TYR A 105 -4.54 -6.60 -1.97
CA TYR A 105 -4.32 -7.16 -3.30
C TYR A 105 -2.80 -7.34 -3.53
N ASN A 106 -2.30 -8.56 -3.32
CA ASN A 106 -0.87 -8.91 -3.36
C ASN A 106 -0.53 -9.88 -4.51
N GLU A 107 -1.28 -9.84 -5.61
CA GLU A 107 -1.08 -10.72 -6.75
C GLU A 107 0.16 -10.30 -7.56
N LYS A 108 0.88 -11.29 -8.10
CA LYS A 108 2.02 -11.09 -9.01
C LYS A 108 1.48 -10.81 -10.41
N HIS A 109 2.01 -9.77 -11.06
CA HIS A 109 1.64 -9.44 -12.42
C HIS A 109 2.83 -9.12 -13.30
N LEU A 110 2.56 -9.11 -14.60
CA LEU A 110 3.45 -8.64 -15.63
C LEU A 110 2.89 -7.34 -16.19
N SER A 111 3.73 -6.33 -16.38
CA SER A 111 3.33 -5.06 -16.99
C SER A 111 4.42 -4.54 -17.93
N ASN A 112 4.05 -3.63 -18.83
CA ASN A 112 5.03 -2.96 -19.67
C ASN A 112 5.87 -1.96 -18.85
N PRO A 113 7.17 -1.81 -19.17
CA PRO A 113 7.99 -0.75 -18.64
C PRO A 113 7.36 0.63 -18.90
N ASN A 114 7.58 1.57 -17.98
CA ASN A 114 7.11 2.96 -17.98
C ASN A 114 5.58 3.14 -17.93
N ILE A 115 4.85 2.14 -17.44
CA ILE A 115 3.40 2.25 -17.22
C ILE A 115 3.10 2.15 -15.72
N ARG A 116 2.07 2.88 -15.28
CA ARG A 116 1.43 2.64 -14.00
C ARG A 116 0.74 1.27 -14.03
N ALA A 117 1.30 0.30 -13.32
CA ALA A 117 0.86 -1.09 -13.34
C ALA A 117 -0.43 -1.31 -12.54
N ILE A 118 -0.54 -0.67 -11.37
CA ILE A 118 -1.72 -0.75 -10.50
C ILE A 118 -2.08 0.61 -9.93
N ASN A 119 -3.37 0.79 -9.65
CA ASN A 119 -3.87 1.74 -8.69
C ASN A 119 -4.95 1.05 -7.86
N ASN A 120 -4.64 0.76 -6.60
CA ASN A 120 -5.61 0.19 -5.66
C ASN A 120 -5.98 1.23 -4.61
N SER A 121 -7.20 1.76 -4.72
CA SER A 121 -7.75 2.79 -3.83
C SER A 121 -8.71 2.16 -2.83
N TYR A 122 -8.56 2.53 -1.56
CA TYR A 122 -9.42 2.14 -0.46
C TYR A 122 -10.02 3.38 0.20
N GLN A 123 -11.32 3.33 0.47
CA GLN A 123 -12.03 4.38 1.20
C GLN A 123 -12.16 3.94 2.67
N ILE A 124 -11.58 4.71 3.58
CA ILE A 124 -11.49 4.45 5.01
C ILE A 124 -12.35 5.46 5.77
N VAL A 125 -13.23 5.00 6.64
CA VAL A 125 -14.06 5.86 7.50
C VAL A 125 -13.91 5.48 8.96
N LYS A 126 -14.05 6.45 9.86
CA LYS A 126 -14.14 6.19 11.29
C LYS A 126 -15.56 5.78 11.66
N GLN A 127 -15.74 4.56 12.16
CA GLN A 127 -17.02 4.04 12.61
C GLN A 127 -16.86 3.31 13.94
N ASN A 128 -17.70 3.66 14.93
CA ASN A 128 -17.67 3.08 16.28
C ASN A 128 -16.28 3.18 16.96
N GLY A 129 -15.54 4.26 16.68
CA GLY A 129 -14.22 4.50 17.28
C GLY A 129 -13.06 3.73 16.64
N ASP A 130 -13.29 3.06 15.51
CA ASP A 130 -12.28 2.38 14.69
C ASP A 130 -12.31 2.88 13.24
N PHE A 131 -11.15 2.92 12.57
CA PHE A 131 -11.09 3.14 11.14
C PHE A 131 -11.31 1.81 10.40
N LYS A 132 -12.16 1.84 9.37
CA LYS A 132 -12.54 0.66 8.59
C LYS A 132 -12.60 1.01 7.11
N VAL A 133 -12.19 0.06 6.27
CA VAL A 133 -12.44 0.15 4.83
C VAL A 133 -13.93 -0.09 4.55
N VAL A 134 -14.53 0.78 3.75
CA VAL A 134 -15.94 0.69 3.32
C VAL A 134 -16.11 0.55 1.81
N SER A 135 -15.06 0.84 1.04
CA SER A 135 -15.05 0.64 -0.41
C SER A 135 -13.62 0.40 -0.89
N ASN A 136 -13.49 -0.34 -1.98
CA ASN A 136 -12.24 -0.53 -2.71
C ASN A 136 -12.47 -0.33 -4.22
N SER A 137 -11.46 0.16 -4.91
CA SER A 137 -11.44 0.29 -6.36
C SER A 137 -10.06 -0.11 -6.86
N LEU A 138 -10.02 -1.16 -7.68
CA LEU A 138 -8.80 -1.66 -8.29
C LEU A 138 -8.80 -1.31 -9.78
N SER A 139 -7.79 -0.55 -10.21
CA SER A 139 -7.49 -0.32 -11.62
C SER A 139 -6.15 -0.96 -11.95
N GLN A 140 -6.14 -1.74 -13.02
CA GLN A 140 -4.95 -2.41 -13.55
C GLN A 140 -4.79 -2.06 -15.01
N GLN A 141 -3.54 -1.79 -15.41
CA GLN A 141 -3.20 -1.63 -16.82
C GLN A 141 -2.36 -2.81 -17.26
N PHE A 142 -3.00 -3.74 -17.95
CA PHE A 142 -2.33 -4.86 -18.59
C PHE A 142 -1.92 -4.51 -20.01
N TYR A 143 -0.85 -5.14 -20.49
CA TYR A 143 -0.57 -5.22 -21.91
C TYR A 143 -1.68 -6.00 -22.62
N LYS A 144 -2.00 -5.64 -23.87
CA LYS A 144 -2.95 -6.37 -24.73
C LYS A 144 -2.22 -7.37 -25.61
#